data_AF-Q5C3T3-F1
#
_entry.id   AF-Q5C3T3-F1
#
_cell.length_a   1.000
_cell.length_b   1.000
_cell.length_c   1.000
_cell.angle_alpha   90.00
_cell.angle_beta   90.00
_cell.angle_gamma   90.00
#
_symmetry.space_group_name_H-M   'P 1'
#
loop_
_entity.id
_entity.type
_entity.pdbx_description
1 polymer ?
#
loop_
_entity_poly.entity_id
_entity_poly.type
_entity_poly.pdbx_seq_one_letter_code
_entity_poly.pdbx_strand_id
1 'polypeptide(L)'
;MIGYCVPYQFLKDNGQALGGSESSSSYLLAYLGAMNTAGRILTGWLSDRPWANVLYINNISLVTSGLLTALVPAITVFQGLIGYACLYGFLISAFISVRTILIVQVLGLDRLTSAFGFMLLFQAFAYIGAPPAFGAMYDKFKNFHLIFVLGGLSVLISGILCFPLAILSKWENRKSCQLDEDDAPCENNPDQSLL
;
A
#
# COMPACT_ATOMS: atom_id res chain seq x y z
N MET A 1 -2.15 -8.19 -1.00
CA MET A 1 -1.14 -7.69 -1.99
C MET A 1 -1.38 -8.17 -3.41
N ILE A 2 -1.85 -9.41 -3.64
CA ILE A 2 -2.12 -9.96 -4.99
C ILE A 2 -3.03 -9.04 -5.82
N GLY A 3 -4.10 -8.50 -5.24
CA GLY A 3 -5.03 -7.61 -5.96
C GLY A 3 -4.49 -6.24 -6.36
N TYR A 4 -3.32 -5.82 -5.88
CA TYR A 4 -2.72 -4.52 -6.26
C TYR A 4 -2.47 -4.43 -7.77
N CYS A 5 -2.12 -5.55 -8.41
CA CYS A 5 -1.78 -5.58 -9.83
C CYS A 5 -3.02 -5.49 -10.74
N VAL A 6 -4.22 -5.75 -10.21
CA VAL A 6 -5.45 -5.83 -11.00
C VAL A 6 -5.74 -4.53 -11.74
N PRO A 7 -5.72 -3.34 -11.09
CA PRO A 7 -5.96 -2.08 -11.79
C PRO A 7 -4.86 -1.71 -12.78
N TYR A 8 -3.63 -2.20 -12.61
CA TYR A 8 -2.56 -1.95 -13.57
C TYR A 8 -2.68 -2.82 -14.82
N GLN A 9 -3.27 -4.01 -14.69
CA GLN A 9 -3.37 -4.98 -15.79
C GLN A 9 -4.68 -4.87 -16.54
N PHE A 10 -5.82 -4.84 -15.85
CA PHE A 10 -7.14 -5.00 -16.46
C PHE A 10 -7.91 -3.69 -16.66
N LEU A 11 -7.37 -2.55 -16.23
CA LEU A 11 -8.06 -1.25 -16.35
C LEU A 11 -8.16 -0.77 -17.80
N LYS A 12 -7.12 -0.98 -18.62
CA LYS A 12 -7.16 -0.68 -20.06
C LYS A 12 -8.27 -1.49 -20.72
N ASP A 13 -8.27 -2.81 -20.51
CA ASP A 13 -9.20 -3.73 -21.15
C ASP A 13 -10.65 -3.45 -20.70
N ASN A 14 -10.87 -3.13 -19.43
CA ASN A 14 -12.17 -2.69 -18.93
C ASN A 14 -12.61 -1.35 -19.53
N GLY A 15 -11.69 -0.42 -19.76
CA GLY A 15 -11.96 0.83 -20.46
C GLY A 15 -12.40 0.61 -21.91
N GLN A 16 -11.78 -0.34 -22.60
CA GLN A 16 -12.18 -0.75 -23.96
C GLN A 16 -13.56 -1.42 -23.96
N ALA A 17 -13.84 -2.27 -22.97
CA ALA A 17 -15.15 -2.91 -22.81
C ALA A 17 -16.30 -1.90 -22.57
N LEU A 18 -16.01 -0.74 -21.96
CA LEU A 18 -16.95 0.37 -21.80
C LEU A 18 -17.01 1.33 -23.00
N GLY A 19 -16.44 0.94 -24.16
CA GLY A 19 -16.51 1.71 -25.41
C GLY A 19 -15.38 2.72 -25.61
N GLY A 20 -14.35 2.72 -24.76
CA GLY A 20 -13.15 3.54 -24.96
C GLY A 20 -12.33 3.07 -26.15
N SER A 21 -11.80 4.01 -26.95
CA SER A 21 -10.82 3.67 -27.98
C SER A 21 -9.56 3.05 -27.36
N GLU A 22 -8.78 2.29 -28.13
CA GLU A 22 -7.52 1.74 -27.63
C GLU A 22 -6.55 2.83 -27.16
N SER A 23 -6.44 3.92 -27.90
CA SER A 23 -5.61 5.08 -27.54
C SER A 23 -6.11 5.73 -26.25
N SER A 24 -7.42 5.99 -26.15
CA SER A 24 -8.03 6.60 -24.96
C SER A 24 -7.86 5.72 -23.71
N SER A 25 -8.07 4.41 -23.85
CA SER A 25 -7.96 3.46 -22.73
C SER A 25 -6.52 3.31 -22.26
N SER A 26 -5.54 3.45 -23.16
CA SER A 26 -4.12 3.45 -22.78
C SER A 26 -3.75 4.67 -21.93
N TYR A 27 -4.41 5.82 -22.13
CA TYR A 27 -4.20 6.99 -21.27
C TYR A 27 -4.65 6.78 -19.82
N LEU A 28 -5.53 5.80 -19.52
CA LEU A 28 -5.90 5.48 -18.13
C LEU A 28 -4.67 5.09 -17.30
N LEU A 29 -3.76 4.30 -17.89
CA LEU A 29 -2.49 3.94 -17.24
C LEU A 29 -1.55 5.13 -17.10
N ALA A 30 -1.56 6.05 -18.06
CA ALA A 30 -0.79 7.29 -17.99
C ALA A 30 -1.29 8.19 -16.85
N TYR A 31 -2.60 8.39 -16.71
CA TYR A 31 -3.19 9.15 -15.60
C TYR A 31 -2.90 8.50 -14.25
N LEU A 32 -3.02 7.18 -14.17
CA LEU A 32 -2.69 6.41 -12.97
C LEU A 32 -1.23 6.62 -12.58
N GLY A 33 -0.28 6.52 -13.53
CA GLY A 33 1.15 6.74 -13.29
C GLY A 33 1.49 8.18 -12.90
N ALA A 34 0.88 9.16 -13.56
CA ALA A 34 1.06 10.58 -13.25
C ALA A 34 0.59 10.90 -11.82
N MET A 35 -0.61 10.45 -11.46
CA MET A 35 -1.16 10.65 -10.12
C MET A 35 -0.42 9.85 -9.05
N ASN A 36 0.12 8.69 -9.41
CA ASN A 36 1.01 7.96 -8.52
C ASN A 36 2.25 8.79 -8.20
N THR A 37 2.90 9.38 -9.21
CA THR A 37 4.07 10.22 -9.00
C THR A 37 3.75 11.43 -8.13
N ALA A 38 2.67 12.16 -8.43
CA ALA A 38 2.23 13.30 -7.63
C ALA A 38 1.91 12.90 -6.18
N GLY A 39 1.23 11.77 -6.00
CA GLY A 39 0.90 11.26 -4.68
C GLY A 39 2.14 10.82 -3.89
N ARG A 40 3.19 10.29 -4.52
CA ARG A 40 4.45 9.95 -3.84
C ARG A 40 5.13 11.18 -3.25
N ILE A 41 5.13 12.31 -3.98
CA ILE A 41 5.68 13.58 -3.51
C ILE A 41 4.88 14.07 -2.30
N LEU A 42 3.55 14.10 -2.42
CA LEU A 42 2.67 14.58 -1.35
C LEU A 42 2.74 13.70 -0.10
N THR A 43 2.76 12.37 -0.27
CA THR A 43 2.81 11.41 0.84
C THR A 43 4.17 11.35 1.51
N GLY A 44 5.26 11.53 0.75
CA GLY A 44 6.60 11.73 1.31
C GLY A 44 6.64 12.95 2.22
N TRP A 45 6.23 14.11 1.70
CA TRP A 45 6.16 15.35 2.49
C TRP A 45 5.24 15.25 3.70
N LEU A 46 4.10 14.55 3.58
CA LEU A 46 3.18 14.32 4.68
C LEU A 46 3.79 13.43 5.76
N SER A 47 4.55 12.39 5.37
CA SER A 47 5.15 11.43 6.29
C SER A 47 6.30 12.00 7.11
N ASP A 48 6.94 13.07 6.62
CA ASP A 48 8.01 13.78 7.33
C ASP A 48 7.48 14.72 8.44
N ARG A 49 6.16 14.89 8.57
CA ARG A 49 5.59 15.77 9.59
C ARG A 49 5.63 15.10 10.97
N PRO A 50 5.96 15.84 12.05
CA PRO A 50 6.09 15.28 13.39
C PRO A 50 4.77 14.73 13.97
N TRP A 51 3.64 15.20 13.44
CA TRP A 51 2.30 14.71 13.82
C TRP A 51 1.81 13.55 12.95
N ALA A 52 2.51 13.24 11.85
CA ALA A 52 2.07 12.24 10.90
C ALA A 52 2.31 10.84 11.45
N ASN A 53 1.21 10.09 11.61
CA ASN A 53 1.32 8.68 11.91
C ASN A 53 1.37 7.89 10.60
N VAL A 54 2.60 7.62 10.18
CA VAL A 54 2.99 6.89 8.97
C VAL A 54 2.18 5.60 8.79
N LEU A 55 1.97 4.86 9.87
CA LEU A 55 1.17 3.64 9.86
C LEU A 55 -0.32 3.88 9.52
N TYR A 56 -0.95 4.91 10.08
CA TYR A 56 -2.33 5.23 9.74
C TYR A 56 -2.45 5.68 8.28
N ILE A 57 -1.50 6.47 7.79
CA ILE A 57 -1.45 6.88 6.37
C ILE A 57 -1.41 5.65 5.46
N ASN A 58 -0.56 4.66 5.80
CA ASN A 58 -0.47 3.40 5.09
C ASN A 58 -1.79 2.61 5.07
N ASN A 59 -2.40 2.43 6.24
CA ASN A 59 -3.60 1.59 6.37
C ASN A 59 -4.82 2.25 5.72
N ILE A 60 -5.00 3.57 5.89
CA ILE A 60 -6.07 4.32 5.24
C ILE A 60 -5.91 4.23 3.72
N SER A 61 -4.70 4.41 3.19
CA SER A 61 -4.41 4.26 1.77
C SER A 61 -4.78 2.87 1.24
N LEU A 62 -4.42 1.79 1.94
CA LEU A 62 -4.74 0.42 1.53
C LEU A 62 -6.25 0.13 1.58
N VAL A 63 -6.93 0.53 2.64
CA VAL A 63 -8.38 0.29 2.78
C VAL A 63 -9.16 1.07 1.74
N THR A 64 -8.85 2.36 1.56
CA THR A 64 -9.53 3.22 0.58
C THR A 64 -9.25 2.79 -0.85
N SER A 65 -8.01 2.43 -1.21
CA SER A 65 -7.68 1.93 -2.55
C SER A 65 -8.31 0.57 -2.84
N GLY A 66 -8.34 -0.34 -1.86
CA GLY A 66 -9.02 -1.63 -1.97
C GLY A 66 -10.53 -1.48 -2.14
N LEU A 67 -11.16 -0.63 -1.34
CA LEU A 67 -12.59 -0.32 -1.45
C LEU A 67 -12.92 0.31 -2.80
N LEU A 68 -12.14 1.31 -3.23
CA LEU A 68 -12.29 1.97 -4.52
C LEU A 68 -12.19 0.96 -5.67
N THR A 69 -11.24 0.02 -5.60
CA THR A 69 -11.07 -1.05 -6.60
C THR A 69 -12.26 -2.01 -6.61
N ALA A 70 -12.78 -2.37 -5.43
CA ALA A 70 -13.94 -3.25 -5.32
C ALA A 70 -15.24 -2.60 -5.85
N LEU A 71 -15.30 -1.27 -5.86
CA LEU A 71 -16.41 -0.47 -6.39
C LEU A 71 -16.31 -0.16 -7.89
N VAL A 72 -15.22 -0.52 -8.57
CA VAL A 72 -15.06 -0.35 -10.03
C VAL A 72 -16.25 -0.90 -10.84
N PRO A 73 -16.86 -2.06 -10.49
CA PRO A 73 -18.04 -2.54 -11.22
C PRO A 73 -19.23 -1.59 -11.25
N ALA A 74 -19.35 -0.67 -10.29
CA ALA A 74 -20.41 0.33 -10.29
C ALA A 74 -20.15 1.46 -11.31
N ILE A 75 -18.93 1.55 -11.84
CA ILE A 75 -18.55 2.53 -12.86
C ILE A 75 -18.89 1.96 -14.24
N THR A 76 -19.97 2.46 -14.81
CA THR A 76 -20.47 2.02 -16.13
C THR A 76 -20.06 2.96 -17.28
N VAL A 77 -19.37 4.05 -16.97
CA VAL A 77 -18.96 5.08 -17.95
C VAL A 77 -17.44 5.25 -17.99
N PHE A 78 -16.89 5.38 -19.20
CA PHE A 78 -15.44 5.52 -19.43
C PHE A 78 -14.82 6.70 -18.64
N GLN A 79 -15.52 7.84 -18.58
CA GLN A 79 -15.05 9.01 -17.82
C GLN A 79 -14.90 8.72 -16.33
N GLY A 80 -15.75 7.85 -15.76
CA GLY A 80 -15.63 7.43 -14.37
C GLY A 80 -14.35 6.61 -14.12
N LEU A 81 -13.88 5.85 -15.11
CA LEU A 81 -12.61 5.15 -15.02
C LEU A 81 -11.40 6.08 -15.00
N ILE A 82 -11.49 7.28 -15.61
CA ILE A 82 -10.44 8.30 -15.51
C ILE A 82 -10.36 8.79 -14.06
N GLY A 83 -11.50 9.15 -13.46
CA GLY A 83 -11.56 9.55 -12.05
C GLY A 83 -11.02 8.47 -11.11
N TYR A 84 -11.41 7.22 -11.36
CA TYR A 84 -10.87 6.05 -10.67
C TYR A 84 -9.35 5.93 -10.82
N ALA A 85 -8.82 6.01 -12.05
CA ALA A 85 -7.38 5.87 -12.33
C ALA A 85 -6.57 6.91 -11.55
N CYS A 86 -7.03 8.16 -11.55
CA CYS A 86 -6.40 9.25 -10.82
C CYS A 86 -6.42 9.01 -9.31
N LEU A 87 -7.60 8.68 -8.76
CA LEU A 87 -7.77 8.50 -7.32
C LEU A 87 -7.03 7.26 -6.82
N TYR A 88 -7.13 6.14 -7.52
CA TYR A 88 -6.40 4.91 -7.19
C TYR A 88 -4.89 5.15 -7.28
N GLY A 89 -4.40 5.78 -8.35
CA GLY A 89 -2.97 6.11 -8.51
C GLY A 89 -2.44 6.96 -7.37
N PHE A 90 -3.19 7.98 -6.96
CA PHE A 90 -2.86 8.83 -5.81
C PHE A 90 -2.88 8.05 -4.49
N LEU A 91 -3.96 7.33 -4.19
CA LEU A 91 -4.09 6.59 -2.93
C LEU A 91 -3.00 5.53 -2.80
N ILE A 92 -2.75 4.74 -3.84
CA ILE A 92 -1.80 3.63 -3.76
C ILE A 92 -0.35 4.09 -3.69
N SER A 93 -0.04 5.31 -4.10
CA SER A 93 1.29 5.90 -3.93
C SER A 93 1.69 6.04 -2.46
N ALA A 94 0.74 6.39 -1.59
CA ALA A 94 0.98 6.53 -0.16
C ALA A 94 1.52 5.23 0.42
N PHE A 95 0.86 4.11 0.11
CA PHE A 95 1.30 2.77 0.50
C PHE A 95 2.74 2.47 0.03
N ILE A 96 3.08 2.79 -1.22
CA ILE A 96 4.40 2.49 -1.78
C ILE A 96 5.50 3.33 -1.11
N SER A 97 5.27 4.64 -0.94
CA SER A 97 6.25 5.55 -0.34
C SER A 97 6.45 5.29 1.15
N VAL A 98 5.36 5.05 1.88
CA VAL A 98 5.39 4.86 3.33
C VAL A 98 6.00 3.52 3.71
N ARG A 99 5.86 2.48 2.89
CA ARG A 99 6.32 1.12 3.25
C ARG A 99 7.78 1.08 3.70
N THR A 100 8.68 1.77 3.02
CA THR A 100 10.11 1.80 3.40
C THR A 100 10.31 2.52 4.73
N ILE A 101 9.66 3.67 4.94
CA ILE A 101 9.69 4.44 6.19
C ILE A 101 9.18 3.58 7.36
N LEU A 102 8.08 2.84 7.14
CA LEU A 102 7.49 1.97 8.16
C LEU A 102 8.44 0.84 8.54
N ILE A 103 9.14 0.22 7.57
CA ILE A 103 10.14 -0.81 7.87
C ILE A 103 11.28 -0.24 8.71
N VAL A 104 11.77 0.96 8.36
CA VAL A 104 12.81 1.63 9.14
C VAL A 104 12.36 1.88 10.58
N GLN A 105 11.12 2.36 10.77
CA GLN A 105 10.59 2.64 12.10
C GLN A 105 10.41 1.38 12.96
N VAL A 106 10.20 0.21 12.35
CA VAL A 106 9.94 -1.05 13.07
C VAL A 106 11.22 -1.87 13.26
N LEU A 107 12.10 -1.92 12.27
CA LEU A 107 13.28 -2.81 12.26
C LEU A 107 14.62 -2.07 12.33
N GLY A 108 14.61 -0.74 12.28
CA GLY A 108 15.80 0.08 12.17
C GLY A 108 16.35 0.16 10.74
N LEU A 109 17.26 1.11 10.51
CA LEU A 109 17.89 1.33 9.20
C LEU A 109 18.77 0.15 8.76
N ASP A 110 19.49 -0.48 9.70
CA ASP A 110 20.47 -1.54 9.38
C ASP A 110 19.83 -2.77 8.73
N ARG A 111 18.59 -3.07 9.10
CA ARG A 111 17.84 -4.24 8.61
C ARG A 111 16.89 -3.91 7.46
N LEU A 112 16.80 -2.65 7.04
CA LEU A 112 15.88 -2.18 6.00
C LEU A 112 16.05 -2.99 4.70
N THR A 113 17.27 -3.07 4.19
CA THR A 113 17.57 -3.71 2.90
C THR A 113 17.22 -5.19 2.92
N SER A 114 17.59 -5.90 3.99
CA SER A 114 17.29 -7.34 4.14
C SER A 114 15.79 -7.59 4.26
N ALA A 115 15.08 -6.84 5.12
CA ALA A 115 13.64 -7.01 5.31
C ALA A 115 12.84 -6.66 4.06
N PHE A 116 13.18 -5.54 3.42
CA PHE A 116 12.55 -5.12 2.17
C PHE A 116 12.83 -6.11 1.03
N GLY A 117 14.04 -6.66 0.96
CA GLY A 117 14.40 -7.72 0.02
C GLY A 117 13.53 -8.97 0.17
N PHE A 118 13.33 -9.48 1.39
CA PHE A 118 12.42 -10.61 1.64
C PHE A 118 10.97 -10.27 1.28
N MET A 119 10.48 -9.06 1.60
CA MET A 119 9.14 -8.63 1.19
C MET A 119 8.99 -8.67 -0.34
N LEU A 120 9.97 -8.15 -1.08
CA LEU A 120 9.94 -8.15 -2.55
C LEU A 120 10.01 -9.57 -3.14
N LEU A 121 10.79 -10.47 -2.52
CA LEU A 121 10.89 -11.87 -2.95
C LEU A 121 9.52 -12.57 -2.89
N PHE A 122 8.83 -12.51 -1.74
CA PHE A 122 7.49 -13.08 -1.62
C PHE A 122 6.46 -12.39 -2.51
N GLN A 123 6.60 -11.07 -2.69
CA GLN A 123 5.74 -10.31 -3.60
C GLN A 123 5.95 -10.73 -5.06
N ALA A 124 7.17 -11.07 -5.48
CA ALA A 124 7.46 -11.52 -6.83
C ALA A 124 6.74 -12.82 -7.17
N PHE A 125 6.76 -13.82 -6.27
CA PHE A 125 6.00 -15.06 -6.46
C PHE A 125 4.51 -14.81 -6.62
N ALA A 126 3.95 -13.93 -5.79
CA ALA A 126 2.55 -13.51 -5.91
C ALA A 126 2.26 -12.85 -7.25
N TYR A 127 3.16 -11.99 -7.75
CA TYR A 127 2.98 -11.23 -9.00
C TYR A 127 3.19 -12.07 -10.26
N ILE A 128 3.97 -13.15 -10.19
CA ILE A 128 4.06 -14.12 -11.29
C ILE A 128 2.76 -14.91 -11.42
N GLY A 129 2.17 -15.33 -10.29
CA GLY A 129 0.94 -16.12 -10.29
C GLY A 129 -0.34 -15.32 -10.54
N ALA A 130 -0.36 -14.02 -10.20
CA ALA A 130 -1.57 -13.21 -10.26
C ALA A 130 -2.13 -12.99 -11.69
N PRO A 131 -1.36 -12.51 -12.70
CA PRO A 131 -1.85 -12.34 -14.06
C PRO A 131 -2.45 -13.61 -14.68
N PRO A 132 -1.78 -14.79 -14.66
CA PRO A 132 -2.37 -15.99 -15.25
C PRO A 132 -3.60 -16.47 -14.47
N ALA A 133 -3.63 -16.32 -13.14
CA ALA A 133 -4.81 -16.66 -12.35
C ALA A 133 -6.00 -15.76 -12.72
N PHE A 134 -5.83 -14.44 -12.76
CA PHE A 134 -6.89 -13.51 -13.13
C PHE A 134 -7.28 -13.60 -14.61
N GLY A 135 -6.33 -13.87 -15.50
CA GLY A 135 -6.58 -14.14 -16.91
C GLY A 135 -7.43 -15.39 -17.12
N ALA A 136 -7.11 -16.50 -16.44
CA ALA A 136 -7.93 -17.71 -16.49
C ALA A 136 -9.34 -17.48 -15.92
N MET A 137 -9.48 -16.65 -14.88
CA MET A 137 -10.79 -16.22 -14.38
C MET A 137 -11.55 -15.40 -15.43
N TYR A 138 -10.87 -14.46 -16.10
CA TYR A 138 -11.47 -13.71 -17.20
C TYR A 138 -11.94 -14.65 -18.31
N ASP A 139 -11.16 -15.66 -18.69
CA ASP A 139 -11.55 -16.57 -19.76
C ASP A 139 -12.78 -17.41 -19.44
N LYS A 140 -12.95 -17.80 -18.17
CA LYS A 140 -14.11 -18.60 -17.74
C LYS A 140 -15.38 -17.77 -17.58
N PHE A 141 -15.28 -16.58 -17.00
CA PHE A 141 -16.45 -15.75 -16.66
C PHE A 141 -16.73 -14.64 -17.68
N LYS A 142 -15.76 -14.31 -18.54
CA LYS A 142 -15.76 -13.19 -19.50
C LYS A 142 -16.25 -11.87 -18.89
N ASN A 143 -15.88 -11.65 -17.63
CA ASN A 143 -16.35 -10.52 -16.85
C ASN A 143 -15.24 -9.94 -15.97
N PHE A 144 -14.87 -8.67 -16.23
CA PHE A 144 -13.86 -7.95 -15.44
C PHE A 144 -14.33 -7.62 -14.03
N HIS A 145 -15.64 -7.49 -13.80
CA HIS A 145 -16.19 -7.09 -12.50
C HIS A 145 -15.73 -8.02 -11.38
N LEU A 146 -15.72 -9.33 -11.62
CA LEU A 146 -15.27 -10.31 -10.63
C LEU A 146 -13.80 -10.11 -10.26
N ILE A 147 -12.96 -9.80 -11.25
CA ILE A 147 -11.51 -9.59 -11.07
C ILE A 147 -11.27 -8.33 -10.25
N PHE A 148 -11.98 -7.24 -10.54
CA PHE A 148 -11.90 -6.00 -9.76
C PHE A 148 -12.41 -6.17 -8.33
N VAL A 149 -13.52 -6.87 -8.12
CA VAL A 149 -14.06 -7.14 -6.77
C VAL A 149 -13.08 -7.99 -5.96
N LEU A 150 -12.60 -9.10 -6.51
CA LEU A 150 -11.67 -9.99 -5.80
C LEU A 150 -10.32 -9.30 -5.56
N GLY A 151 -9.82 -8.56 -6.55
CA GLY A 151 -8.62 -7.75 -6.42
C GLY A 151 -8.76 -6.73 -5.29
N GLY A 152 -9.82 -5.91 -5.35
CA GLY A 152 -10.10 -4.88 -4.35
C GLY A 152 -10.31 -5.42 -2.94
N LEU A 153 -11.11 -6.48 -2.80
CA LEU A 153 -11.32 -7.15 -1.50
C LEU A 153 -10.01 -7.72 -0.94
N SER A 154 -9.15 -8.31 -1.77
CA SER A 154 -7.86 -8.83 -1.28
C SER A 154 -6.94 -7.71 -0.75
N VAL A 155 -6.97 -6.53 -1.37
CA VAL A 155 -6.22 -5.35 -0.91
C VAL A 155 -6.84 -4.78 0.36
N LEU A 156 -8.17 -4.70 0.41
CA LEU A 156 -8.93 -4.23 1.57
C LEU A 156 -8.69 -5.13 2.80
N ILE A 157 -8.77 -6.45 2.63
CA ILE A 157 -8.46 -7.42 3.69
C ILE A 157 -7.01 -7.28 4.13
N SER A 158 -6.06 -7.07 3.20
CA SER A 158 -4.66 -6.81 3.55
C SER A 158 -4.52 -5.55 4.42
N GLY A 159 -5.19 -4.46 4.07
CA GLY A 159 -5.18 -3.21 4.83
C GLY A 159 -5.80 -3.36 6.23
N ILE A 160 -6.88 -4.12 6.36
CA ILE A 160 -7.51 -4.43 7.65
C ILE A 160 -6.59 -5.28 8.53
N LEU A 161 -5.96 -6.32 7.96
CA LEU A 161 -5.02 -7.17 8.69
C LEU A 161 -3.77 -6.42 9.16
N CYS A 162 -3.39 -5.33 8.49
CA CYS A 162 -2.30 -4.47 8.93
C CYS A 162 -2.62 -3.65 10.19
N PHE A 163 -3.90 -3.46 10.58
CA PHE A 163 -4.24 -2.77 11.83
C PHE A 163 -3.77 -3.50 13.09
N PRO A 164 -4.13 -4.77 13.33
CA PRO A 164 -3.71 -5.50 14.54
C PRO A 164 -2.20 -5.75 14.57
N LEU A 165 -1.57 -6.05 13.43
CA LEU A 165 -0.11 -6.22 13.36
C LEU A 165 0.65 -4.97 13.80
N ALA A 166 0.11 -3.81 13.48
CA ALA A 166 0.77 -2.57 13.81
C ALA A 166 0.50 -2.09 15.25
N ILE A 167 -0.60 -2.53 15.85
CA ILE A 167 -0.80 -2.45 17.30
C ILE A 167 0.21 -3.37 18.00
N LEU A 168 0.41 -4.58 17.49
CA LEU A 168 1.35 -5.54 18.06
C LEU A 168 2.80 -5.07 17.96
N SER A 169 3.21 -4.50 16.84
CA SER A 169 4.54 -3.88 16.67
C SER A 169 4.76 -2.70 17.62
N LYS A 170 3.74 -1.87 17.87
CA LYS A 170 3.83 -0.81 18.90
C LYS A 170 3.98 -1.37 20.31
N TRP A 171 3.36 -2.52 20.59
CA TRP A 171 3.50 -3.21 21.86
C TRP A 171 4.91 -3.80 22.03
N GLU A 172 5.45 -4.43 20.99
CA GLU A 172 6.80 -4.99 20.99
C GLU A 172 7.86 -3.88 21.20
N ASN A 173 7.76 -2.78 20.47
CA ASN A 173 8.69 -1.65 20.61
C ASN A 173 8.64 -1.00 22.00
N ARG A 174 7.45 -0.92 22.63
CA ARG A 174 7.33 -0.45 24.02
C ARG A 174 8.04 -1.39 24.99
N LYS A 175 7.93 -2.70 24.75
CA LYS A 175 8.56 -3.72 25.60
C LYS A 175 10.09 -3.71 25.45
N SER A 176 10.62 -3.54 24.24
CA SER A 176 12.07 -3.40 24.01
C SER A 176 12.63 -2.14 24.67
N CYS A 177 11.92 -1.01 24.60
CA CYS A 177 12.34 0.22 25.25
C CYS A 177 12.32 0.12 26.78
N GLN A 178 11.34 -0.61 27.35
CA GLN A 178 11.29 -0.87 28.79
C GLN A 178 12.43 -1.79 29.26
N LEU A 179 12.82 -2.78 28.44
CA LEU A 179 13.95 -3.65 28.75
C LEU A 179 15.28 -2.89 28.72
N ASP A 180 15.47 -1.97 27.76
CA ASP A 180 16.67 -1.11 27.71
C ASP A 180 16.73 -0.12 28.90
N GLU A 181 15.59 0.37 29.41
CA GLU A 181 15.53 1.21 30.63
C GLU A 181 15.79 0.40 31.91
N ASP A 182 15.32 -0.83 32.01
CA ASP A 182 15.57 -1.72 33.16
C ASP A 182 17.03 -2.23 33.20
N ASP A 183 17.68 -2.38 32.04
CA ASP A 183 19.08 -2.82 31.91
C ASP A 183 20.09 -1.65 31.94
N ALA A 184 19.64 -0.39 31.91
CA ALA A 184 20.50 0.77 32.12
C ALA A 184 20.95 0.81 33.59
N PRO A 185 22.24 0.65 33.92
CA PRO A 185 22.70 0.86 35.28
C PRO A 185 22.38 2.30 35.65
N CYS A 186 21.74 2.51 36.81
CA CYS A 186 21.77 3.82 37.47
C CYS A 186 23.24 4.20 37.69
N GLU A 187 23.84 4.92 36.76
CA GLU A 187 25.09 5.62 36.97
C GLU A 187 24.75 6.78 37.91
N ASN A 188 24.67 6.43 39.21
CA ASN A 188 24.80 7.38 40.28
C ASN A 188 26.13 8.09 40.04
N ASN A 189 26.07 9.35 39.62
CA ASN A 189 27.21 10.25 39.77
C ASN A 189 27.11 10.87 41.17
N PRO A 190 27.91 10.44 42.16
CA PRO A 190 28.02 11.15 43.42
C PRO A 190 29.07 12.26 43.24
N ASP A 191 28.72 13.34 42.56
CA ASP A 191 29.51 14.58 42.68
C ASP A 191 29.11 15.32 43.95
N GLN A 192 29.78 14.88 45.00
CA GLN A 192 30.03 15.59 46.24
C GLN A 192 30.82 16.87 45.93
N SER A 193 30.18 18.04 45.93
CA SER A 193 30.70 19.28 46.53
C SER A 193 29.72 20.44 46.34
N LEU A 194 28.92 20.71 47.36
CA LEU A 194 28.82 22.03 47.98
C LEU A 194 27.95 21.92 49.25
N LEU A 195 28.69 21.88 50.37
CA LEU A 195 28.31 21.97 51.79
C LEU A 195 27.77 20.71 52.47
#